data_AF-A0A7K5E1W3-F1
#
_entry.id   AF-A0A7K5E1W3-F1
#
_cell.length_a   1.000
_cell.length_b   1.000
_cell.length_c   1.000
_cell.angle_alpha   90.00
_cell.angle_beta   90.00
_cell.angle_gamma   90.00
#
_symmetry.space_group_name_H-M   'P 1'
#
loop_
_entity.id
_entity.type
_entity.pdbx_description
1 polymer ?
#
loop_
_entity_poly.entity_id
_entity_poly.type
_entity_poly.pdbx_seq_one_letter_code
_entity_poly.pdbx_strand_id
1 'polypeptide(L)' 'RVLRVGFNTPLPGGIARADGSVTLVWGGPLTVLVDTGGPWLRPHLPGLLRAQGVSPGDVTHVVVTHGHSDHVGNLNLFPA' A
#
# COMPACT_ATOMS: atom_id res chain seq x y z
N ARG A 1 -9.45 6.19 -0.93
CA ARG A 1 -8.36 7.18 -1.09
C ARG A 1 -7.10 6.49 -1.56
N VAL A 2 -6.45 7.05 -2.56
CA VAL A 2 -5.09 6.63 -2.95
C VAL A 2 -4.10 7.20 -1.92
N LEU A 3 -3.47 6.32 -1.15
CA LEU A 3 -2.44 6.66 -0.16
C LEU A 3 -1.07 6.85 -0.83
N ARG A 4 -0.80 6.01 -1.84
CA ARG A 4 0.39 6.10 -2.69
C ARG A 4 -0.05 5.95 -4.14
N VAL A 5 0.23 6.96 -4.96
CA VAL A 5 0.01 6.89 -6.41
C VAL A 5 1.11 6.02 -7.01
N GLY A 6 0.72 5.00 -7.78
CA GLY A 6 1.64 4.17 -8.52
C GLY A 6 2.27 4.95 -9.68
N PHE A 7 3.41 4.51 -10.17
CA PHE A 7 4.10 5.19 -11.25
C PHE A 7 4.83 4.21 -12.15
N ASN A 8 5.13 4.66 -13.36
CA ASN A 8 6.06 4.04 -14.28
C ASN A 8 6.85 5.16 -14.96
N THR A 9 8.16 5.17 -14.77
CA THR A 9 9.05 6.19 -15.31
C THR A 9 10.14 5.51 -16.14
N PRO A 10 10.14 5.67 -17.47
CA PRO A 10 11.21 5.19 -18.31
C PRO A 10 12.55 5.83 -17.94
N LEU A 11 13.62 5.05 -18.01
CA LEU A 11 15.01 5.45 -17.80
C LEU A 11 15.82 5.14 -19.08
N PRO A 12 17.02 5.75 -19.24
CA PRO A 12 17.94 5.37 -20.30
C PRO A 12 18.27 3.87 -20.28
N GLY A 13 18.54 3.29 -21.45
CA GLY A 13 18.90 1.86 -21.55
C GLY A 13 17.72 0.89 -21.53
N GLY A 14 16.49 1.37 -21.70
CA GLY A 14 15.28 0.52 -21.80
C GLY A 14 14.78 -0.02 -20.46
N ILE A 15 15.30 0.50 -19.35
CA ILE A 15 14.85 0.18 -18.00
C ILE A 15 13.72 1.15 -17.61
N ALA A 16 12.84 0.73 -16.71
CA ALA A 16 11.87 1.62 -16.09
C ALA A 16 11.90 1.48 -14.56
N ARG A 17 11.67 2.60 -13.87
CA ARG A 17 11.35 2.58 -12.44
C ARG A 17 9.83 2.54 -12.31
N ALA A 18 9.30 1.52 -11.66
CA ALA A 18 7.87 1.38 -11.42
C ALA A 18 7.60 0.99 -9.97
N ASP A 19 6.41 1.34 -9.48
CA ASP A 19 5.89 0.92 -8.18
C ASP A 19 4.36 0.96 -8.19
N GLY A 20 3.75 0.10 -7.39
CA GLY A 20 2.31 -0.04 -7.29
C GLY A 20 1.63 1.11 -6.54
N SER A 21 0.31 1.21 -6.69
CA SER A 21 -0.50 2.08 -5.85
C SER A 21 -0.91 1.38 -4.55
N VAL A 22 -1.10 2.15 -3.48
CA VAL A 22 -1.74 1.67 -2.24
C VAL A 22 -3.01 2.48 -2.02
N THR A 23 -4.14 1.79 -1.83
CA THR A 23 -5.45 2.42 -1.71
C THR A 23 -6.17 1.98 -0.45
N LEU A 24 -6.70 2.94 0.31
CA LEU A 24 -7.56 2.70 1.46
C LEU A 24 -9.03 2.87 1.05
N VAL A 25 -9.87 1.91 1.42
CA VAL A 25 -11.33 1.97 1.30
C VAL A 25 -11.91 1.86 2.71
N TRP A 26 -12.65 2.88 3.15
CA TRP A 26 -13.16 2.98 4.52
C TRP A 26 -14.40 3.88 4.59
N GLY A 27 -14.99 3.99 5.78
CA GLY A 27 -16.20 4.78 6.04
C GLY A 27 -17.47 3.92 6.19
N GLY A 28 -17.32 2.60 6.15
CA GLY A 28 -18.38 1.62 6.42
C GLY A 28 -17.93 0.59 7.47
N PRO A 29 -18.54 -0.61 7.49
CA PRO A 29 -18.19 -1.65 8.46
C PRO A 29 -16.81 -2.28 8.21
N LEU A 30 -16.22 -2.05 7.03
CA LEU A 30 -14.90 -2.56 6.66
C LEU A 30 -13.92 -1.40 6.45
N THR A 31 -12.68 -1.65 6.86
CA THR A 31 -11.51 -0.81 6.55
C THR A 31 -10.54 -1.68 5.76
N VAL A 32 -10.52 -1.50 4.45
CA VAL A 32 -9.80 -2.36 3.53
C VAL A 32 -8.60 -1.62 2.95
N LEU A 33 -7.43 -2.23 3.05
CA LEU A 33 -6.24 -1.79 2.35
C LEU A 33 -6.03 -2.65 1.09
N VAL A 34 -5.95 -2.02 -0.07
CA VAL A 34 -5.62 -2.67 -1.34
C VAL A 34 -4.14 -2.44 -1.63
N ASP A 35 -3.39 -3.54 -1.66
CA ASP A 35 -1.93 -3.64 -1.65
C ASP A 35 -1.27 -2.94 -0.45
N THR A 36 -0.01 -3.27 -0.21
CA THR A 36 0.78 -2.75 0.94
C THR A 36 2.06 -2.04 0.50
N GLY A 37 2.29 -1.92 -0.81
CA GLY A 37 3.52 -1.38 -1.38
C GLY A 37 4.73 -2.28 -1.11
N GLY A 38 5.88 -1.88 -1.65
CA GLY A 38 7.14 -2.57 -1.35
C GLY A 38 7.68 -2.31 0.05
N PRO A 39 8.68 -3.09 0.52
CA PRO A 39 9.29 -2.91 1.84
C PRO A 39 9.83 -1.50 2.09
N TRP A 40 10.22 -0.79 1.03
CA TRP A 40 10.66 0.61 1.07
C TRP A 40 9.56 1.59 1.50
N LEU A 41 8.28 1.23 1.41
CA LEU A 41 7.17 2.08 1.89
C LEU A 41 6.94 1.97 3.41
N ARG A 42 7.52 0.96 4.08
CA ARG A 42 7.35 0.69 5.52
C ARG A 42 7.39 1.93 6.43
N PRO A 43 8.39 2.83 6.34
CA PRO A 43 8.47 3.98 7.25
C PRO A 43 7.34 5.00 7.04
N HIS A 44 6.67 4.99 5.88
CA HIS A 44 5.65 5.97 5.51
C HIS A 44 4.21 5.44 5.64
N LEU A 45 3.99 4.15 5.41
CA LEU A 45 2.63 3.57 5.34
C LEU A 45 1.78 3.84 6.60
N PRO A 46 2.28 3.67 7.84
CA PRO A 46 1.51 4.02 9.03
C PRO A 46 1.14 5.51 9.12
N GLY A 47 2.03 6.40 8.62
CA GLY A 47 1.77 7.82 8.56
C GLY A 47 0.68 8.18 7.53
N LEU A 48 0.68 7.51 6.38
CA LEU A 48 -0.34 7.69 5.34
C LEU A 48 -1.72 7.24 5.81
N LEU A 49 -1.81 6.12 6.52
CA LEU A 49 -3.03 5.64 7.16
C LEU A 49 -3.52 6.62 8.24
N ARG A 50 -2.61 7.06 9.13
CA ARG A 50 -2.94 8.00 10.21
C ARG A 50 -3.46 9.33 9.69
N ALA A 51 -2.96 9.81 8.56
CA ALA A 51 -3.48 11.01 7.90
C ALA A 51 -4.95 10.87 7.45
N GLN A 52 -5.49 9.66 7.40
CA GLN A 52 -6.91 9.37 7.16
C GLN A 52 -7.68 8.99 8.44
N GLY A 53 -7.06 9.10 9.61
CA GLY A 53 -7.65 8.70 10.90
C GLY A 53 -7.67 7.19 11.15
N VAL A 54 -6.85 6.41 10.44
CA VAL A 54 -6.80 4.94 10.52
C VAL A 54 -5.43 4.50 11.03
N SER A 55 -5.38 3.57 11.98
CA SER A 55 -4.17 2.87 12.38
C SER A 55 -4.07 1.50 11.67
N PRO A 56 -2.88 0.87 11.59
CA PRO A 56 -2.77 -0.48 11.03
C PRO A 56 -3.68 -1.52 11.71
N GLY A 57 -3.96 -1.36 13.02
CA GLY A 57 -4.86 -2.26 13.75
C GLY A 57 -6.35 -2.08 13.43
N ASP A 58 -6.73 -0.95 12.82
CA ASP A 58 -8.11 -0.70 12.38
C ASP A 58 -8.41 -1.30 11.00
N VAL A 59 -7.36 -1.72 10.27
CA VAL A 59 -7.52 -2.38 8.96
C VAL A 59 -8.05 -3.78 9.19
N THR A 60 -9.27 -4.03 8.71
CA THR A 60 -9.95 -5.33 8.89
C THR A 60 -9.59 -6.32 7.80
N HIS A 61 -9.22 -5.84 6.61
CA HIS A 61 -8.85 -6.69 5.48
C HIS A 61 -7.70 -6.06 4.70
N VAL A 62 -6.81 -6.93 4.21
CA VAL A 62 -5.84 -6.58 3.19
C VAL A 62 -6.14 -7.38 1.94
N VAL A 63 -6.35 -6.70 0.82
CA VAL A 63 -6.51 -7.33 -0.50
C VAL A 63 -5.22 -7.09 -1.26
N VAL A 64 -4.52 -8.16 -1.62
CA VAL A 64 -3.34 -8.10 -2.48
C VAL A 64 -3.73 -8.43 -3.90
N THR A 65 -3.31 -7.58 -4.84
CA THR A 65 -3.58 -7.80 -6.27
C THR A 65 -2.82 -9.01 -6.81
N HIS A 66 -1.55 -9.14 -6.40
CA HIS A 66 -0.69 -10.30 -6.67
C HIS A 66 0.53 -10.32 -5.73
N GLY A 67 1.34 -11.38 -5.81
CA GLY A 67 2.40 -11.69 -4.85
C GLY A 67 3.77 -11.06 -5.09
N HIS A 68 3.90 -10.06 -5.96
CA HIS A 68 5.20 -9.40 -6.15
C HIS A 68 5.54 -8.48 -4.97
N SER A 69 6.85 -8.31 -4.73
CA SER A 69 7.38 -7.65 -3.54
C SER A 69 6.90 -6.21 -3.37
N ASP A 70 6.63 -5.51 -4.46
CA ASP A 70 6.12 -4.14 -4.51
C ASP A 70 4.62 -4.02 -4.17
N HIS A 71 3.92 -5.14 -3.99
CA HIS A 71 2.51 -5.17 -3.58
C HIS A 71 2.34 -5.75 -2.17
N VAL A 72 3.16 -6.74 -1.79
CA VAL A 72 3.01 -7.48 -0.52
C VAL A 72 4.05 -7.13 0.55
N GLY A 73 4.91 -6.15 0.27
CA GLY A 73 6.11 -5.86 1.04
C GLY A 73 5.88 -5.45 2.51
N ASN A 74 4.65 -5.11 2.90
CA ASN A 74 4.31 -4.70 4.26
C ASN A 74 3.12 -5.46 4.87
N LEU A 75 2.79 -6.65 4.36
CA LEU A 75 1.74 -7.50 4.95
C LEU A 75 1.95 -7.73 6.45
N ASN A 76 3.21 -7.81 6.90
CA ASN A 76 3.57 -8.02 8.29
C ASN A 76 3.21 -6.86 9.24
N LEU A 77 2.69 -5.74 8.74
CA LEU A 77 2.22 -4.62 9.56
C LEU A 77 0.77 -4.75 10.00
N PHE A 78 0.02 -5.69 9.43
CA PHE A 78 -1.41 -5.83 9.67
C PHE A 78 -1.69 -7.13 10.44
N PRO A 79 -2.69 -7.13 11.34
CA PRO A 79 -3.06 -8.31 12.11
C PRO A 79 -3.56 -9.44 11.18
N ALA A 80 -3.45 -10.68 11.69
CA ALA A 80 -4.04 -11.87 11.07
C ALA A 80 -5.50 -12.04 11.48
#